data_AF-A0A1I7ZFP5-F1
#
_entry.id   AF-A0A1I7ZFP5-F1
#
_cell.length_a   1.000
_cell.length_b   1.000
_cell.length_c   1.000
_cell.angle_alpha   90.00
_cell.angle_beta   90.00
_cell.angle_gamma   90.00
#
_symmetry.space_group_name_H-M   'P 1'
#
loop_
_entity.id
_entity.type
_entity.pdbx_description
1 polymer ?
#
loop_
_entity_poly.entity_id
_entity_poly.type
_entity_poly.pdbx_seq_one_letter_code
_entity_poly.pdbx_strand_id
1 'polypeptide(L)'
;MKKEANQQACYSNRTDARGYCILGVEHLQQLSTRRELHALTIDVAFDHGVVSCMHELLFNRTYRSYDEVVVDSGSPNLNQYENLLEVQYSKWLAKADGSEFVCENFESLIQI
;
A
#
# COMPACT_ATOMS: atom_id res chain seq x y z
N MET A 1 -16.39 -35.81 -9.26
CA MET A 1 -16.17 -34.70 -10.23
C MET A 1 -15.11 -33.77 -9.66
N LYS A 2 -13.87 -33.86 -10.15
CA LYS A 2 -12.82 -32.88 -9.82
C LYS A 2 -13.07 -31.66 -10.71
N LYS A 3 -13.26 -30.48 -10.12
CA LYS A 3 -13.29 -29.22 -10.88
C LYS A 3 -11.90 -29.03 -11.47
N GLU A 4 -11.79 -29.13 -12.79
CA GLU A 4 -10.62 -28.67 -13.53
C GLU A 4 -10.57 -27.15 -13.35
N ALA A 5 -9.70 -26.70 -12.44
CA ALA A 5 -9.28 -25.31 -12.43
C ALA A 5 -8.54 -25.11 -13.75
N ASN A 6 -9.17 -24.38 -14.68
CA ASN A 6 -8.50 -23.84 -15.85
C ASN A 6 -7.35 -22.97 -15.32
N GLN A 7 -6.17 -23.58 -15.17
CA GLN A 7 -4.93 -22.93 -14.74
C GLN A 7 -4.49 -22.04 -15.90
N GLN A 8 -5.10 -20.87 -15.99
CA GLN A 8 -4.43 -19.75 -16.61
C GLN A 8 -3.15 -19.55 -15.78
N ALA A 9 -2.02 -19.99 -16.34
CA ALA A 9 -0.74 -20.04 -15.65
C ALA A 9 -0.48 -18.68 -15.00
N CYS A 10 -0.43 -18.65 -13.67
CA CYS A 10 -0.05 -17.48 -12.90
C CYS A 10 1.33 -17.03 -13.39
N TYR A 11 1.51 -15.75 -13.73
CA TYR A 11 2.78 -15.29 -14.33
C TYR A 11 3.98 -15.49 -13.40
N SER A 12 3.76 -15.49 -12.07
CA SER A 12 4.79 -15.78 -11.06
C SER A 12 5.16 -17.26 -11.00
N ASN A 13 4.38 -18.13 -11.62
CA ASN A 13 4.43 -19.58 -11.48
C ASN A 13 4.37 -20.03 -9.99
N ARG A 14 3.71 -19.24 -9.12
CA ARG A 14 3.57 -19.49 -7.68
C ARG A 14 2.11 -19.43 -7.28
N THR A 15 1.72 -20.35 -6.40
CA THR A 15 0.38 -20.39 -5.81
C THR A 15 0.45 -20.60 -4.30
N ASP A 16 -0.51 -20.06 -3.58
CA ASP A 16 -0.69 -20.37 -2.16
C ASP A 16 -1.20 -21.81 -1.95
N ALA A 17 -1.32 -22.24 -0.68
CA ALA A 17 -1.79 -23.59 -0.33
C ALA A 17 -3.23 -23.88 -0.80
N ARG A 18 -4.00 -22.86 -1.17
CA ARG A 18 -5.39 -22.97 -1.68
C ARG A 18 -5.44 -22.91 -3.21
N GLY A 19 -4.30 -22.74 -3.87
CA GLY A 19 -4.18 -22.67 -5.33
C GLY A 19 -4.41 -21.28 -5.92
N TYR A 20 -4.42 -20.20 -5.11
CA TYR A 20 -4.50 -18.83 -5.62
C TYR A 20 -3.13 -18.32 -6.08
N CYS A 21 -3.09 -17.56 -7.17
CA CYS A 21 -1.89 -16.96 -7.74
C CYS A 21 -1.22 -15.99 -6.75
N ILE A 22 0.04 -16.24 -6.43
CA ILE A 22 0.85 -15.30 -5.64
C ILE A 22 1.38 -14.24 -6.59
N LEU A 23 1.17 -12.97 -6.24
CA LEU A 23 1.52 -11.83 -7.06
C LEU A 23 2.96 -11.38 -6.76
N GLY A 24 3.80 -11.30 -7.78
CA GLY A 24 5.13 -10.68 -7.75
C GLY A 24 5.25 -9.51 -8.73
N VAL A 25 6.47 -9.03 -8.95
CA VAL A 25 6.79 -7.86 -9.79
C VAL A 25 6.33 -8.02 -11.24
N GLU A 26 6.29 -9.24 -11.76
CA GLU A 26 5.78 -9.56 -13.10
C GLU A 26 4.30 -9.19 -13.29
N HIS A 27 3.55 -9.01 -12.19
CA HIS A 27 2.16 -8.58 -12.23
C HIS A 27 1.98 -7.06 -12.11
N LEU A 28 3.04 -6.26 -11.91
CA LEU A 28 2.93 -4.81 -11.64
C LEU A 28 2.18 -4.04 -12.73
N GLN A 29 2.40 -4.38 -14.00
CA GLN A 29 1.67 -3.74 -15.10
C GLN A 29 0.15 -4.00 -15.00
N GLN A 30 -0.24 -5.21 -14.61
CA GLN A 30 -1.64 -5.55 -14.41
C GLN A 30 -2.18 -4.86 -13.15
N LEU A 31 -1.45 -4.93 -12.03
CA LEU A 31 -1.87 -4.33 -10.76
C LEU A 31 -2.03 -2.82 -10.84
N SER A 32 -1.14 -2.13 -11.57
CA SER A 32 -1.19 -0.67 -11.71
C SER A 32 -2.39 -0.17 -12.53
N THR A 33 -3.06 -1.02 -13.30
CA THR A 33 -4.19 -0.65 -14.17
C THR A 33 -5.55 -1.08 -13.62
N ARG A 34 -5.55 -1.89 -12.56
CA ARG A 34 -6.75 -2.40 -11.89
C ARG A 34 -7.46 -1.30 -11.09
N ARG A 35 -8.79 -1.41 -10.98
CA ARG A 35 -9.63 -0.50 -10.17
C ARG A 35 -9.90 -1.06 -8.77
N GLU A 36 -9.60 -2.34 -8.58
CA GLU A 36 -9.70 -3.07 -7.35
C GLU A 36 -8.74 -2.47 -6.31
N LEU A 37 -9.24 -2.19 -5.11
CA LEU A 37 -8.50 -1.48 -4.07
C LEU A 37 -7.51 -2.39 -3.31
N HIS A 38 -7.75 -3.72 -3.30
CA HIS A 38 -6.97 -4.67 -2.51
C HIS A 38 -6.56 -5.88 -3.34
N ALA A 39 -5.35 -6.37 -3.10
CA ALA A 39 -4.85 -7.65 -3.59
C ALA A 39 -4.41 -8.49 -2.38
N LEU A 40 -4.97 -9.71 -2.25
CA LEU A 40 -4.85 -10.52 -1.03
C LEU A 40 -3.65 -11.51 -1.06
N THR A 41 -3.15 -11.84 -2.24
CA THR A 41 -2.18 -12.94 -2.43
C THR A 41 -0.78 -12.43 -2.71
N ILE A 42 -0.28 -11.53 -1.86
CA ILE A 42 1.13 -11.12 -1.89
C ILE A 42 1.87 -11.85 -0.77
N ASP A 43 3.00 -12.45 -1.11
CA ASP A 43 3.91 -13.08 -0.15
C ASP A 43 5.25 -12.31 -0.16
N VAL A 44 5.52 -11.58 0.91
CA VAL A 44 6.73 -10.75 1.05
C VAL A 44 8.02 -11.58 1.11
N ALA A 45 7.95 -12.85 1.49
CA ALA A 45 9.11 -13.74 1.47
C ALA A 45 9.43 -14.22 0.05
N PHE A 46 8.42 -14.29 -0.82
CA PHE A 46 8.60 -14.60 -2.23
C PHE A 46 9.10 -13.38 -3.01
N ASP A 47 8.43 -12.24 -2.89
CA ASP A 47 8.75 -11.04 -3.64
C ASP A 47 8.33 -9.78 -2.87
N HIS A 48 9.29 -9.20 -2.16
CA HIS A 48 9.09 -7.90 -1.51
C HIS A 48 9.03 -6.73 -2.53
N GLY A 49 9.61 -6.91 -3.72
CA GLY A 49 9.70 -5.86 -4.74
C GLY A 49 8.33 -5.39 -5.22
N VAL A 50 7.36 -6.31 -5.35
CA VAL A 50 5.99 -5.95 -5.75
C VAL A 50 5.33 -4.99 -4.75
N VAL A 51 5.60 -5.17 -3.45
CA VAL A 51 5.08 -4.30 -2.40
C VAL A 51 5.73 -2.92 -2.48
N SER A 52 7.06 -2.86 -2.58
CA SER A 52 7.80 -1.60 -2.71
C SER A 52 7.36 -0.82 -3.95
N CYS A 53 7.28 -1.46 -5.12
CA CYS A 53 6.87 -0.79 -6.36
C CYS A 53 5.42 -0.31 -6.31
N MET A 54 4.49 -1.10 -5.77
CA MET A 54 3.10 -0.66 -5.61
C MET A 54 2.98 0.49 -4.61
N HIS A 55 3.76 0.46 -3.52
CA HIS A 55 3.81 1.56 -2.56
C HIS A 55 4.28 2.85 -3.22
N GLU A 56 5.40 2.83 -3.95
CA GLU A 56 5.93 3.99 -4.68
C GLU A 56 4.95 4.49 -5.76
N LEU A 57 4.29 3.59 -6.48
CA LEU A 57 3.32 3.94 -7.52
C LEU A 57 2.07 4.61 -6.92
N LEU A 58 1.54 4.07 -5.83
CA LEU A 58 0.40 4.66 -5.12
C LEU A 58 0.80 6.00 -4.52
N PHE A 59 1.95 6.07 -3.85
CA PHE A 59 2.51 7.31 -3.32
C PHE A 59 2.62 8.37 -4.41
N ASN A 60 3.24 8.05 -5.53
CA ASN A 60 3.41 8.99 -6.63
C ASN A 60 2.03 9.40 -7.15
N ARG A 61 1.11 8.48 -7.44
CA ARG A 61 -0.25 8.84 -7.91
C ARG A 61 -1.01 9.76 -6.95
N THR A 62 -0.92 9.52 -5.66
CA THR A 62 -1.60 10.31 -4.63
C THR A 62 -0.96 11.69 -4.48
N TYR A 63 0.37 11.76 -4.52
CA TYR A 63 1.12 12.96 -4.14
C TYR A 63 1.77 13.71 -5.32
N ARG A 64 1.62 13.27 -6.57
CA ARG A 64 2.27 13.87 -7.75
C ARG A 64 1.90 15.33 -8.01
N SER A 65 0.70 15.74 -7.60
CA SER A 65 0.20 17.11 -7.72
C SER A 65 0.54 17.98 -6.51
N TYR A 66 1.13 17.40 -5.46
CA TYR A 66 1.74 18.16 -4.38
C TYR A 66 3.16 18.49 -4.83
N ASP A 67 3.32 19.65 -5.48
CA ASP A 67 4.62 20.28 -5.78
C ASP A 67 5.49 20.50 -4.51
N GLU A 68 4.95 20.16 -3.33
CA GLU A 68 5.51 20.36 -1.99
C GLU A 68 6.22 19.15 -1.37
N VAL A 69 6.43 18.04 -2.09
CA VAL A 69 7.53 17.12 -1.71
C VAL A 69 8.87 17.74 -2.11
N VAL A 70 9.08 18.99 -1.67
CA VAL A 70 10.34 19.71 -1.75
C VAL A 70 11.30 18.93 -0.89
N VAL A 71 12.24 18.28 -1.56
CA VAL A 71 13.37 17.62 -0.95
C VAL A 71 14.36 18.72 -0.57
N ASP A 72 14.04 19.52 0.45
CA ASP A 72 15.03 20.48 0.97
C ASP A 72 16.18 19.64 1.56
N SER A 73 17.37 19.74 0.96
CA SER A 73 18.60 19.05 1.38
C SER A 73 18.65 17.51 1.30
N GLY A 74 17.86 16.88 0.42
CA GLY A 74 17.96 15.43 0.16
C GLY A 74 17.03 14.53 1.01
N SER A 75 16.21 15.10 1.89
CA SER A 75 15.19 14.37 2.67
C SER A 75 13.79 14.70 2.17
N PRO A 76 12.90 13.71 1.96
CA PRO A 76 11.51 13.97 1.60
C PRO A 76 10.85 14.83 2.68
N ASN A 77 10.13 15.89 2.29
CA ASN A 77 9.28 16.63 3.22
C ASN A 77 8.13 15.72 3.66
N LEU A 78 8.21 15.21 4.89
CA LEU A 78 7.21 14.30 5.45
C LEU A 78 6.09 15.02 6.22
N ASN A 79 6.09 16.36 6.25
CA ASN A 79 5.10 17.14 7.01
C ASN A 79 3.66 16.82 6.59
N GLN A 80 3.46 16.51 5.30
CA GLN A 80 2.17 16.06 4.79
C GLN A 80 1.69 14.72 5.41
N TYR A 81 2.61 13.83 5.80
CA TYR A 81 2.26 12.56 6.48
C TYR A 81 1.96 12.76 7.96
N GLU A 82 2.47 13.81 8.59
CA GLU A 82 2.27 14.02 10.03
C GLU A 82 0.81 14.25 10.41
N ASN A 83 0.01 14.74 9.45
CA ASN A 83 -1.42 15.00 9.62
C ASN A 83 -2.31 13.82 9.21
N LEU A 84 -1.74 12.75 8.65
CA LEU A 84 -2.52 11.56 8.34
C LEU A 84 -2.92 10.84 9.63
N LEU A 85 -4.19 10.43 9.68
CA LEU A 85 -4.79 9.86 10.88
C LEU A 85 -4.04 8.61 11.36
N GLU A 86 -3.62 7.76 10.43
CA GLU A 86 -2.87 6.54 10.69
C GLU A 86 -1.47 6.82 11.28
N VAL A 87 -0.83 7.91 10.85
CA VAL A 87 0.48 8.34 11.38
C VAL A 87 0.32 8.91 12.78
N GLN A 88 -0.71 9.74 13.00
CA GLN A 88 -1.05 10.26 14.32
C GLN A 88 -1.37 9.15 15.32
N TYR A 89 -2.19 8.18 14.90
CA TYR A 89 -2.56 7.03 15.71
C TYR A 89 -1.35 6.16 16.05
N SER A 90 -0.48 5.89 15.07
CA SER A 90 0.77 5.15 15.29
C SER A 90 1.74 5.87 16.24
N LYS A 91 1.89 7.20 16.09
CA LYS A 91 2.69 8.04 16.99
C LYS A 91 2.12 8.05 18.42
N TRP A 92 0.80 8.11 18.58
CA TRP A 92 0.14 7.99 19.88
C TRP A 92 0.37 6.61 20.48
N LEU A 93 0.13 5.51 19.74
CA LEU A 93 0.36 4.14 20.20
C LEU A 93 1.78 3.93 20.74
N ALA A 94 2.78 4.46 20.05
CA ALA A 94 4.19 4.35 20.46
C ALA A 94 4.51 5.10 21.76
N LYS A 95 3.69 6.08 22.14
CA LYS A 95 3.85 6.93 23.33
C LYS A 95 2.75 6.72 24.37
N ALA A 96 1.81 5.82 24.11
CA ALA A 96 0.59 5.70 24.88
C ALA A 96 0.90 5.28 26.31
N ASP A 97 0.49 6.12 27.25
CA ASP A 97 0.56 5.94 28.70
C ASP A 97 -0.80 5.54 29.32
N GLY A 98 -1.80 5.30 28.47
CA GLY A 98 -3.19 5.02 28.86
C GLY A 98 -4.17 6.18 28.58
N SER A 99 -3.69 7.31 28.04
CA SER A 99 -4.54 8.42 27.56
C SER A 99 -5.35 8.07 26.31
N GLU A 100 -6.58 8.58 26.16
CA GLU A 100 -7.43 8.34 24.98
C GLU A 100 -6.85 9.01 23.71
N PHE A 101 -6.94 8.32 22.57
CA PHE A 101 -6.55 8.92 21.28
C PHE A 101 -7.63 9.88 20.79
N VAL A 102 -7.27 11.17 20.64
CA VAL A 102 -8.18 12.20 20.13
C VAL A 102 -7.75 12.60 18.72
N CYS A 103 -8.65 12.44 17.75
CA CYS A 103 -8.43 12.84 16.36
C CYS A 103 -8.68 14.35 16.22
N GLU A 104 -7.62 15.16 16.08
CA GLU A 104 -7.77 16.63 16.06
C GLU A 104 -8.14 17.23 14.68
N ASN A 105 -8.15 16.46 13.58
CA ASN A 105 -8.43 17.00 12.24
C ASN A 105 -9.26 16.07 11.35
N PHE A 106 -10.56 15.93 11.63
CA PHE A 106 -11.48 15.18 10.77
C PHE A 106 -11.92 15.96 9.52
N GLU A 107 -11.93 17.30 9.58
CA GLU A 107 -12.50 18.15 8.51
C GLU A 107 -11.64 18.22 7.24
N SER A 108 -10.32 18.02 7.33
CA SER A 108 -9.43 18.02 6.15
C SER A 108 -9.48 16.73 5.33
N LEU A 109 -10.11 15.66 5.84
CA LEU A 109 -10.21 14.35 5.17
C LEU A 109 -11.47 14.19 4.31
N ILE A 110 -12.43 15.13 4.41
CA ILE A 110 -13.75 15.04 3.74
C ILE A 110 -13.75 15.73 2.36
N GLN A 111 -12.66 16.39 1.94
CA GLN A 111 -12.58 17.10 0.65
C GLN A 111 -11.97 16.27 -0.50
N ILE A 112 -12.14 14.95 -0.50
CA ILE A 112 -11.81 14.08 -1.66
C ILE A 112 -13.05 13.93 -2.55
#